data_AF-A0AAV6YKJ1-F1
#
_entry.id   AF-A0AAV6YKJ1-F1
#
_cell.length_a   1.000
_cell.length_b   1.000
_cell.length_c   1.000
_cell.angle_alpha   90.00
_cell.angle_beta   90.00
_cell.angle_gamma   90.00
#
_symmetry.space_group_name_H-M   'P 1'
#
loop_
_entity.id
_entity.type
_entity.pdbx_description
1 polymer ?
#
loop_
_entity_poly.entity_id
_entity_poly.type
_entity_poly.pdbx_seq_one_letter_code
_entity_poly.pdbx_strand_id
1 'polypeptide(L)'
;MAVALQRPEDRSERDIRLIRSMMLGVLSFRRYSTQMQHMLARVVYYRRFGRGRVIVRRGHWGDSFYFVFSGVIAITQDEDGSSALLDPEPILLHKGASFGEVALLKGLRRNATVICMEETELLVVDREEFFQNKLDQELQKELQYRFQFFRSLDLFSSWCDQTLETLADHCKTEECHHSQVLVTDTHESRNIIFVTKGRCEVLRLVDLSQCPSFHKWIRQHRPLLGRSLLDYTGEKGVAMGSWRRSQRHPQS
;
A
#
# COMPACT_ATOMS: atom_id res chain seq x y z
N MET A 1 -8.90 22.90 -1.34
CA MET A 1 -10.25 22.28 -1.34
C MET A 1 -11.20 22.84 -2.39
N ALA A 2 -11.13 24.15 -2.74
CA ALA A 2 -12.02 24.75 -3.75
C ALA A 2 -12.06 24.01 -5.11
N VAL A 3 -10.93 23.44 -5.54
CA VAL A 3 -10.83 22.73 -6.83
C VAL A 3 -11.60 21.40 -6.86
N ALA A 4 -11.69 20.69 -5.72
CA ALA A 4 -12.46 19.43 -5.64
C ALA A 4 -13.98 19.66 -5.49
N LEU A 5 -14.41 20.91 -5.30
CA LEU A 5 -15.82 21.33 -5.35
C LEU A 5 -16.29 21.61 -6.78
N GLN A 6 -15.37 21.79 -7.72
CA GLN A 6 -15.71 21.88 -9.14
C GLN A 6 -16.17 20.52 -9.64
N ARG A 7 -17.17 20.54 -10.53
CA ARG A 7 -17.65 19.32 -11.20
C ARG A 7 -16.48 18.68 -11.96
N PRO A 8 -16.35 17.34 -11.93
CA PRO A 8 -15.31 16.62 -12.67
C PRO A 8 -15.14 17.09 -14.13
N GLU A 9 -16.26 17.36 -14.81
CA GLU A 9 -16.34 17.79 -16.21
C GLU A 9 -15.65 19.13 -16.50
N ASP A 10 -15.59 20.04 -15.52
CA ASP A 10 -15.10 21.41 -15.69
C ASP A 10 -13.61 21.57 -15.36
N ARG A 11 -12.91 20.49 -15.00
CA ARG A 11 -11.54 20.55 -14.49
C ARG A 11 -10.50 20.66 -15.58
N SER A 12 -9.57 21.59 -15.41
CA SER A 12 -8.36 21.63 -16.23
C SER A 12 -7.33 20.56 -15.81
N GLU A 13 -6.36 20.28 -16.68
CA GLU A 13 -5.21 19.42 -16.32
C GLU A 13 -4.40 19.95 -15.13
N ARG A 14 -4.42 21.27 -14.90
CA ARG A 14 -3.81 21.86 -13.70
C ARG A 14 -4.60 21.47 -12.44
N ASP A 15 -5.92 21.52 -12.51
CA ASP A 15 -6.82 21.17 -11.41
C ASP A 15 -6.69 19.70 -11.03
N ILE A 16 -6.66 18.81 -12.03
CA ILE A 16 -6.48 17.37 -11.85
C ILE A 16 -5.15 17.08 -11.13
N ARG A 17 -4.05 17.71 -11.56
CA ARG A 17 -2.74 17.57 -10.89
C ARG A 17 -2.77 18.08 -9.45
N LEU A 18 -3.45 19.18 -9.17
CA LEU A 18 -3.61 19.70 -7.81
C LEU A 18 -4.43 18.76 -6.93
N ILE A 19 -5.54 18.22 -7.45
CA ILE A 19 -6.36 17.22 -6.75
C ILE A 19 -5.54 15.98 -6.44
N ARG A 20 -4.81 15.43 -7.42
CA ARG A 20 -3.94 14.27 -7.21
C ARG A 20 -2.93 14.55 -6.09
N SER A 21 -2.24 15.69 -6.13
CA SER A 21 -1.27 16.08 -5.10
C SER A 21 -1.90 16.23 -3.71
N MET A 22 -3.12 16.77 -3.61
CA MET A 22 -3.86 16.83 -2.35
C MET A 22 -4.25 15.44 -1.84
N MET A 23 -4.71 14.56 -2.74
CA MET A 23 -5.12 13.20 -2.42
C MET A 23 -3.96 12.29 -2.05
N LEU A 24 -2.71 12.63 -2.43
CA LEU A 24 -1.54 12.00 -1.86
C LEU A 24 -1.47 12.19 -0.33
N GLY A 25 -2.28 13.02 0.33
CA GLY A 25 -2.42 13.00 1.79
C GLY A 25 -3.22 11.80 2.34
N VAL A 26 -3.97 11.09 1.49
CA VAL A 26 -4.87 9.99 1.86
C VAL A 26 -4.16 8.65 1.66
N LEU A 27 -3.97 7.88 2.73
CA LEU A 27 -3.17 6.65 2.70
C LEU A 27 -3.69 5.60 1.71
N SER A 28 -5.00 5.36 1.67
CA SER A 28 -5.63 4.43 0.74
C SER A 28 -5.44 4.84 -0.73
N PHE A 29 -5.43 6.13 -1.03
CA PHE A 29 -5.21 6.65 -2.38
C PHE A 29 -3.78 6.44 -2.88
N ARG A 30 -2.77 6.60 -2.00
CA ARG A 30 -1.35 6.41 -2.34
C ARG A 30 -1.03 5.02 -2.89
N ARG A 31 -1.86 4.03 -2.58
CA ARG A 31 -1.66 2.63 -2.95
C ARG A 31 -1.99 2.32 -4.41
N TYR A 32 -2.61 3.26 -5.11
CA TYR A 32 -2.87 3.13 -6.55
C TYR A 32 -1.66 3.57 -7.36
N SER A 33 -1.49 3.03 -8.57
CA SER A 33 -0.44 3.49 -9.49
C SER A 33 -0.59 4.97 -9.85
N THR A 34 0.48 5.61 -10.30
CA THR A 34 0.44 7.02 -10.74
C THR A 34 -0.64 7.27 -11.81
N GLN A 35 -0.85 6.31 -12.71
CA GLN A 35 -1.87 6.40 -13.76
C GLN A 35 -3.28 6.32 -13.16
N MET A 36 -3.54 5.33 -12.30
CA MET A 36 -4.82 5.20 -11.60
C MET A 36 -5.11 6.42 -10.71
N GLN A 37 -4.11 6.93 -9.98
CA GLN A 37 -4.23 8.15 -9.18
C GLN A 37 -4.63 9.36 -10.05
N HIS A 38 -4.07 9.49 -11.25
CA HIS A 38 -4.44 10.55 -12.18
C HIS A 38 -5.89 10.40 -12.66
N MET A 39 -6.34 9.19 -12.98
CA MET A 39 -7.72 8.95 -13.41
C MET A 39 -8.72 9.18 -12.29
N LEU A 40 -8.41 8.71 -11.07
CA LEU A 40 -9.21 8.98 -9.89
C LEU A 40 -9.35 10.48 -9.61
N ALA A 41 -8.25 11.24 -9.70
CA ALA A 41 -8.27 12.69 -9.50
C ALA A 41 -9.15 13.43 -10.52
N ARG A 42 -9.38 12.85 -11.70
CA ARG A 42 -10.30 13.41 -12.70
C ARG A 42 -11.76 13.28 -12.26
N VAL A 43 -12.15 12.10 -11.79
CA VAL A 43 -13.56 11.74 -11.55
C VAL A 43 -14.05 12.02 -10.13
N VAL A 44 -13.15 12.09 -9.15
CA VAL A 44 -13.53 12.19 -7.75
C VAL A 44 -14.23 13.52 -7.44
N TYR A 45 -15.21 13.57 -6.55
CA TYR A 45 -15.81 14.83 -6.11
C TYR A 45 -15.95 14.88 -4.59
N TYR A 46 -16.01 16.09 -4.05
CA TYR A 46 -16.06 16.31 -2.61
C TYR A 46 -17.49 16.29 -2.06
N ARG A 47 -17.68 15.67 -0.89
CA ARG A 47 -18.90 15.76 -0.09
C ARG A 47 -18.59 15.94 1.39
N ARG A 48 -19.43 16.70 2.09
CA ARG A 48 -19.39 16.90 3.55
C ARG A 48 -20.68 16.42 4.19
N PHE A 49 -20.55 15.76 5.33
CA PHE A 49 -21.67 15.22 6.10
C PHE A 49 -21.48 15.54 7.58
N GLY A 50 -22.58 15.86 8.27
CA GLY A 50 -22.58 16.06 9.72
C GLY A 50 -22.58 14.74 10.49
N ARG A 51 -22.28 14.81 11.79
CA ARG A 51 -22.40 13.69 12.73
C ARG A 51 -23.78 13.04 12.67
N GLY A 52 -23.82 11.72 12.81
CA GLY A 52 -25.04 10.90 12.77
C GLY A 52 -25.60 10.68 11.36
N ARG A 53 -24.97 11.23 10.33
CA ARG A 53 -25.42 11.02 8.95
C ARG A 53 -25.03 9.63 8.47
N VAL A 54 -26.03 8.85 8.03
CA VAL A 54 -25.80 7.61 7.28
C VAL A 54 -25.40 7.94 5.84
N ILE A 55 -24.21 7.49 5.44
CA ILE A 55 -23.63 7.70 4.10
C ILE A 55 -23.96 6.51 3.19
N VAL A 56 -23.86 5.30 3.74
CA VAL A 56 -24.13 4.04 3.05
C VAL A 56 -25.11 3.25 3.91
N ARG A 57 -26.14 2.67 3.30
CA ARG A 57 -27.08 1.77 3.97
C ARG A 57 -26.87 0.33 3.51
N ARG A 58 -26.86 -0.60 4.45
CA ARG A 58 -26.87 -2.04 4.17
C ARG A 58 -28.05 -2.39 3.25
N GLY A 59 -27.84 -3.35 2.35
CA GLY A 59 -28.86 -3.85 1.43
C GLY A 59 -29.15 -2.96 0.22
N HIS A 60 -28.74 -1.69 0.23
CA HIS A 60 -28.85 -0.80 -0.93
C HIS A 60 -27.85 -1.20 -2.02
N TRP A 61 -28.06 -0.73 -3.26
CA TRP A 61 -27.10 -0.95 -4.34
C TRP A 61 -25.80 -0.17 -4.12
N GLY A 62 -24.67 -0.79 -4.47
CA GLY A 62 -23.35 -0.16 -4.44
C GLY A 62 -23.06 0.66 -5.69
N ASP A 63 -23.36 1.95 -5.65
CA ASP A 63 -23.24 2.91 -6.75
C ASP A 63 -22.07 3.89 -6.61
N SER A 64 -21.40 3.96 -5.46
CA SER A 64 -20.21 4.80 -5.27
C SER A 64 -19.22 4.16 -4.28
N PHE A 65 -17.96 4.58 -4.33
CA PHE A 65 -16.99 4.31 -3.26
C PHE A 65 -16.34 5.61 -2.79
N TYR A 66 -15.70 5.55 -1.63
CA TYR A 66 -15.36 6.74 -0.85
C TYR A 66 -13.94 6.66 -0.30
N PHE A 67 -13.28 7.82 -0.23
CA PHE A 67 -12.10 8.06 0.57
C PHE A 67 -12.45 8.99 1.74
N VAL A 68 -12.01 8.66 2.94
CA VAL A 68 -12.15 9.51 4.13
C VAL A 68 -11.05 10.58 4.10
N PHE A 69 -11.42 11.79 3.72
CA PHE A 69 -10.50 12.92 3.60
C PHE A 69 -10.26 13.60 4.97
N SER A 70 -11.32 13.72 5.75
CA SER A 70 -11.31 14.18 7.15
C SER A 70 -12.50 13.57 7.88
N GLY A 71 -12.42 13.47 9.21
CA GLY A 71 -13.48 12.90 10.04
C GLY A 71 -13.27 11.44 10.44
N VAL A 72 -14.28 10.90 11.11
CA VAL A 72 -14.38 9.50 11.53
C VAL A 72 -15.77 8.96 11.20
N ILE A 73 -15.80 7.75 10.64
CA ILE A 73 -17.03 7.00 10.36
C ILE A 73 -17.00 5.67 11.12
N ALA A 74 -18.18 5.13 11.39
CA ALA A 74 -18.36 3.78 11.93
C ALA A 74 -19.06 2.88 10.92
N ILE A 75 -18.73 1.60 10.97
CA ILE A 75 -19.36 0.53 10.18
C ILE A 75 -20.22 -0.32 11.12
N THR A 76 -21.46 -0.59 10.72
CA THR A 76 -22.36 -1.50 11.46
C THR A 76 -23.19 -2.38 10.53
N GLN A 77 -23.66 -3.51 11.07
CA GLN A 77 -24.58 -4.41 10.39
C GLN A 77 -26.05 -3.96 10.50
N ASP A 78 -26.33 -3.01 11.38
CA ASP A 78 -27.64 -2.42 11.58
C ASP A 78 -28.04 -1.50 10.41
N GLU A 79 -29.34 -1.39 10.12
CA GLU A 79 -29.82 -0.68 8.92
C GLU A 79 -29.83 0.84 9.07
N ASP A 80 -30.14 1.35 10.27
CA ASP A 80 -30.25 2.79 10.53
C ASP A 80 -28.97 3.42 11.07
N GLY A 81 -27.99 2.60 11.45
CA GLY A 81 -26.68 3.03 11.96
C GLY A 81 -26.66 3.35 13.46
N SER A 82 -27.79 3.25 14.15
CA SER A 82 -27.95 3.67 15.54
C SER A 82 -27.10 2.84 16.50
N SER A 83 -26.98 1.53 16.25
CA SER A 83 -26.12 0.63 17.03
C SER A 83 -24.67 1.11 17.10
N ALA A 84 -24.10 1.64 16.02
CA ALA A 84 -22.72 2.12 16.00
C ALA A 84 -22.48 3.34 16.89
N LEU A 85 -23.52 4.14 17.18
CA LEU A 85 -23.44 5.31 18.05
C LEU A 85 -23.49 4.93 19.54
N LEU A 86 -24.00 3.74 19.84
CA LEU A 86 -24.19 3.22 21.20
C LEU A 86 -23.19 2.12 21.57
N ASP A 87 -22.55 1.52 20.57
CA ASP A 87 -21.52 0.50 20.75
C ASP A 87 -20.32 1.09 21.52
N PRO A 88 -19.88 0.47 22.63
CA PRO A 88 -18.67 0.90 23.34
C PRO A 88 -17.39 0.70 22.52
N GLU A 89 -17.37 -0.22 21.54
CA GLU A 89 -16.20 -0.54 20.71
C GLU A 89 -16.56 -0.64 19.21
N PRO A 90 -17.01 0.46 18.57
CA PRO A 90 -17.45 0.44 17.18
C PRO A 90 -16.27 0.20 16.23
N ILE A 91 -16.55 -0.43 15.08
CA ILE A 91 -15.56 -0.56 14.00
C ILE A 91 -15.43 0.80 13.30
N LEU A 92 -14.33 1.51 13.55
CA LEU A 92 -14.09 2.85 13.03
C LEU A 92 -13.17 2.85 11.81
N LEU A 93 -13.47 3.73 10.84
CA LEU A 93 -12.53 4.16 9.82
C LEU A 93 -12.23 5.65 9.98
N HIS A 94 -10.95 5.96 9.94
CA HIS A 94 -10.43 7.32 10.11
C HIS A 94 -9.97 7.92 8.78
N LYS A 95 -9.62 9.21 8.81
CA LYS A 95 -8.89 9.89 7.74
C LYS A 95 -7.81 9.00 7.14
N GLY A 96 -7.78 8.94 5.81
CA GLY A 96 -6.86 8.11 5.03
C GLY A 96 -7.44 6.77 4.62
N ALA A 97 -8.52 6.29 5.24
CA ALA A 97 -9.21 5.07 4.84
C ALA A 97 -10.05 5.25 3.55
N SER A 98 -10.44 4.13 2.95
CA SER A 98 -11.41 4.05 1.87
C SER A 98 -12.45 2.97 2.19
N PHE A 99 -13.64 3.09 1.61
CA PHE A 99 -14.70 2.09 1.79
C PHE A 99 -15.69 2.07 0.61
N GLY A 100 -16.42 0.96 0.49
CA GLY A 100 -17.52 0.79 -0.48
C GLY A 100 -17.09 0.27 -1.85
N GLU A 101 -15.82 -0.06 -2.03
CA GLU A 101 -15.21 -0.53 -3.28
C GLU A 101 -15.77 -1.87 -3.75
N VAL A 102 -16.00 -2.81 -2.82
CA VAL A 102 -16.42 -4.18 -3.18
C VAL A 102 -17.78 -4.20 -3.85
N ALA A 103 -18.76 -3.47 -3.29
CA ALA A 103 -20.11 -3.42 -3.81
C ALA A 103 -20.15 -2.76 -5.21
N LEU A 104 -19.33 -1.73 -5.42
CA LEU A 104 -19.18 -1.08 -6.71
C LEU A 104 -18.52 -2.00 -7.74
N LEU A 105 -17.38 -2.62 -7.43
CA LEU A 105 -16.67 -3.45 -8.41
C LEU A 105 -17.47 -4.70 -8.82
N LYS A 106 -18.13 -5.34 -7.85
CA LYS A 106 -18.86 -6.60 -8.08
C LYS A 106 -20.33 -6.42 -8.45
N GLY A 107 -20.84 -5.18 -8.47
CA GLY A 107 -22.25 -4.90 -8.70
C GLY A 107 -23.15 -5.57 -7.66
N LEU A 108 -22.73 -5.54 -6.39
CA LEU A 108 -23.42 -6.18 -5.27
C LEU A 108 -24.16 -5.15 -4.41
N ARG A 109 -25.05 -5.63 -3.55
CA ARG A 109 -25.63 -4.83 -2.48
C ARG A 109 -24.59 -4.52 -1.40
N ARG A 110 -24.76 -3.40 -0.72
CA ARG A 110 -23.94 -2.98 0.42
C ARG A 110 -24.07 -4.00 1.54
N ASN A 111 -22.94 -4.47 2.06
CA ASN A 111 -22.87 -5.47 3.11
C ASN A 111 -22.99 -4.88 4.53
N ALA A 112 -22.88 -3.57 4.69
CA ALA A 112 -22.92 -2.87 5.96
C ALA A 112 -23.43 -1.44 5.77
N THR A 113 -23.84 -0.83 6.87
CA THR A 113 -24.19 0.58 6.99
C THR A 113 -22.99 1.38 7.48
N VAL A 114 -22.82 2.59 6.96
CA VAL A 114 -21.73 3.51 7.33
C VAL A 114 -22.32 4.83 7.82
N ILE A 115 -21.94 5.24 9.02
CA ILE A 115 -22.44 6.44 9.68
C ILE A 115 -21.30 7.36 10.13
N CYS A 116 -21.50 8.67 10.01
CA CYS A 116 -20.58 9.69 10.49
C CYS A 116 -20.57 9.76 12.03
N MET A 117 -19.40 9.57 12.65
CA MET A 117 -19.22 9.75 14.11
C MET A 117 -18.95 11.20 14.48
N GLU A 118 -18.47 11.98 13.52
CA GLU A 118 -18.24 13.42 13.60
C GLU A 118 -18.50 14.07 12.24
N GLU A 119 -18.27 15.37 12.13
CA GLU A 119 -18.28 16.02 10.82
C GLU A 119 -17.22 15.37 9.91
N THR A 120 -17.67 14.84 8.78
CA THR A 120 -16.86 14.00 7.91
C THR A 120 -16.84 14.57 6.51
N GLU A 121 -15.65 14.60 5.93
CA GLU A 121 -15.38 15.00 4.56
C GLU A 121 -14.94 13.79 3.75
N LEU A 122 -15.65 13.54 2.66
CA LEU A 122 -15.42 12.41 1.78
C LEU A 122 -15.06 12.88 0.38
N LEU A 123 -14.20 12.11 -0.27
CA LEU A 123 -13.98 12.16 -1.70
C LEU A 123 -14.67 10.94 -2.31
N VAL A 124 -15.59 11.17 -3.23
CA VAL A 124 -16.52 10.17 -3.75
C VAL A 124 -16.23 9.90 -5.21
N VAL A 125 -16.30 8.62 -5.60
CA VAL A 125 -16.24 8.19 -7.00
C VAL A 125 -17.49 7.38 -7.29
N ASP A 126 -18.27 7.85 -8.25
CA ASP A 126 -19.48 7.17 -8.68
C ASP A 126 -19.16 6.03 -9.64
N ARG A 127 -20.00 5.01 -9.63
CA ARG A 127 -19.91 3.81 -10.46
C ARG A 127 -19.91 4.19 -11.93
N GLU A 128 -20.81 5.08 -12.33
CA GLU A 128 -20.94 5.52 -13.72
C GLU A 128 -19.62 6.13 -14.21
N GLU A 129 -19.09 7.11 -13.48
CA GLU A 129 -17.80 7.73 -13.76
C GLU A 129 -16.65 6.72 -13.78
N PHE A 130 -16.66 5.74 -12.87
CA PHE A 130 -15.64 4.69 -12.79
C PHE A 130 -15.55 3.88 -14.10
N PHE A 131 -16.68 3.45 -14.65
CA PHE A 131 -16.72 2.69 -15.91
C PHE A 131 -16.55 3.59 -17.14
N GLN A 132 -17.19 4.77 -17.16
CA GLN A 132 -17.09 5.70 -18.30
C GLN A 132 -15.66 6.18 -18.54
N ASN A 133 -14.89 6.41 -17.46
CA ASN A 133 -13.50 6.84 -17.54
C ASN A 133 -12.51 5.66 -17.57
N LYS A 134 -12.99 4.42 -17.72
CA LYS A 134 -12.19 3.20 -17.89
C LYS A 134 -11.26 2.87 -16.69
N LEU A 135 -11.66 3.25 -15.48
CA LEU A 135 -10.89 2.91 -14.28
C LEU A 135 -10.91 1.39 -14.02
N ASP A 136 -12.00 0.71 -14.37
CA ASP A 136 -12.12 -0.74 -14.34
C ASP A 136 -11.05 -1.42 -15.21
N GLN A 137 -10.84 -0.91 -16.43
CA GLN A 137 -9.85 -1.46 -17.36
C GLN A 137 -8.43 -1.25 -16.84
N GLU A 138 -8.13 -0.11 -16.22
CA GLU A 138 -6.81 0.09 -15.62
C GLU A 138 -6.57 -0.84 -14.44
N LEU A 139 -7.58 -1.05 -13.58
CA LEU A 139 -7.49 -2.00 -12.48
C LEU A 139 -7.25 -3.43 -12.99
N GLN A 140 -7.93 -3.81 -14.08
CA GLN A 140 -7.72 -5.10 -14.75
C GLN A 140 -6.31 -5.23 -15.32
N LYS A 141 -5.75 -4.17 -15.93
CA LYS A 141 -4.35 -4.20 -16.41
C LYS A 141 -3.36 -4.41 -15.27
N GLU A 142 -3.56 -3.74 -14.14
CA GLU A 142 -2.71 -3.93 -12.95
C GLU A 142 -2.82 -5.36 -12.39
N LEU A 143 -4.03 -5.92 -12.34
CA LEU A 143 -4.24 -7.33 -11.99
C LEU A 143 -3.52 -8.27 -12.96
N GLN A 144 -3.70 -8.06 -14.26
CA GLN A 144 -3.09 -8.89 -15.29
C GLN A 144 -1.56 -8.84 -15.24
N TYR A 145 -0.99 -7.66 -14.99
CA TYR A 145 0.45 -7.47 -14.79
C TYR A 145 0.97 -8.27 -13.59
N ARG A 146 0.31 -8.17 -12.43
CA ARG A 146 0.67 -8.94 -11.22
C ARG A 146 0.55 -10.44 -11.47
N PHE A 147 -0.54 -10.88 -12.09
CA PHE A 147 -0.76 -12.28 -12.44
C PHE A 147 0.36 -12.82 -13.35
N GLN A 148 0.67 -12.11 -14.44
CA GLN A 148 1.74 -12.52 -15.36
C GLN A 148 3.10 -12.55 -14.66
N PHE A 149 3.37 -11.59 -13.78
CA PHE A 149 4.57 -11.58 -12.97
C PHE A 149 4.66 -12.85 -12.10
N PHE A 150 3.61 -13.18 -11.34
CA PHE A 150 3.62 -14.39 -10.52
C PHE A 150 3.72 -15.67 -11.35
N ARG A 151 3.02 -15.73 -12.49
CA ARG A 151 3.10 -16.88 -13.40
C ARG A 151 4.49 -17.08 -13.99
N SER A 152 5.28 -16.00 -14.15
CA SER A 152 6.65 -16.06 -14.64
C SER A 152 7.67 -16.58 -13.62
N LEU A 153 7.29 -16.70 -12.34
CA LEU A 153 8.19 -17.17 -11.29
C LEU A 153 8.11 -18.69 -11.17
N ASP A 154 9.27 -19.36 -11.27
CA ASP A 154 9.38 -20.81 -11.10
C ASP A 154 8.82 -21.29 -9.74
N LEU A 155 8.89 -20.43 -8.72
CA LEU A 155 8.33 -20.66 -7.37
C LEU A 155 6.86 -21.07 -7.39
N PHE A 156 6.07 -20.58 -8.35
CA PHE A 156 4.64 -20.84 -8.47
C PHE A 156 4.28 -21.71 -9.68
N SER A 157 5.26 -22.42 -10.24
CA SER A 157 5.06 -23.29 -11.41
C SER A 157 3.97 -24.35 -11.20
N SER A 158 3.83 -24.87 -9.97
CA SER A 158 2.83 -25.88 -9.58
C SER A 158 1.46 -25.32 -9.21
N TRP A 159 1.31 -24.00 -9.12
CA TRP A 159 0.05 -23.37 -8.71
C TRP A 159 -0.89 -23.23 -9.91
N CYS A 160 -2.20 -23.41 -9.69
CA CYS A 160 -3.20 -23.18 -10.73
C CYS A 160 -3.51 -21.69 -10.89
N ASP A 161 -4.10 -21.34 -12.04
CA ASP A 161 -4.40 -19.95 -12.39
C ASP A 161 -5.34 -19.29 -11.39
N GLN A 162 -6.36 -19.98 -10.86
CA GLN A 162 -7.26 -19.40 -9.85
C GLN A 162 -6.53 -19.01 -8.55
N THR A 163 -5.57 -19.81 -8.10
CA THR A 163 -4.78 -19.48 -6.91
C THR A 163 -3.85 -18.30 -7.20
N LEU A 164 -3.27 -18.24 -8.39
CA LEU A 164 -2.43 -17.12 -8.82
C LEU A 164 -3.22 -15.82 -9.01
N GLU A 165 -4.43 -15.89 -9.54
CA GLU A 165 -5.35 -14.75 -9.64
C GLU A 165 -5.72 -14.25 -8.24
N THR A 166 -6.02 -15.16 -7.31
CA THR A 166 -6.29 -14.81 -5.92
C THR A 166 -5.07 -14.13 -5.28
N LEU A 167 -3.87 -14.69 -5.46
CA LEU A 167 -2.63 -14.08 -4.98
C LEU A 167 -2.43 -12.70 -5.59
N ALA A 168 -2.58 -12.60 -6.91
CA ALA A 168 -2.48 -11.34 -7.64
C ALA A 168 -3.42 -10.33 -7.03
N ASP A 169 -4.72 -10.62 -6.89
CA ASP A 169 -5.75 -9.74 -6.34
C ASP A 169 -5.41 -9.19 -4.94
N HIS A 170 -4.87 -10.03 -4.05
CA HIS A 170 -4.50 -9.64 -2.69
C HIS A 170 -3.18 -8.84 -2.61
N CYS A 171 -2.30 -8.95 -3.61
CA CYS A 171 -1.03 -8.22 -3.64
C CYS A 171 -1.20 -6.76 -4.06
N LYS A 172 -0.32 -5.87 -3.58
CA LYS A 172 -0.30 -4.46 -3.99
C LYS A 172 1.04 -4.12 -4.59
N THR A 173 1.03 -3.27 -5.60
CA THR A 173 2.26 -2.74 -6.20
C THR A 173 2.53 -1.37 -5.60
N GLU A 174 3.70 -1.19 -5.01
CA GLU A 174 4.14 0.07 -4.45
C GLU A 174 5.45 0.51 -5.13
N GLU A 175 5.53 1.79 -5.49
CA GLU A 175 6.78 2.40 -5.97
C GLU A 175 7.59 2.86 -4.76
N CYS A 176 8.88 2.58 -4.78
CA CYS A 176 9.79 2.98 -3.71
C CYS A 176 10.90 3.88 -4.27
N HIS A 177 11.33 4.85 -3.46
CA HIS A 177 12.41 5.74 -3.85
C HIS A 177 13.77 5.09 -3.58
N HIS A 178 14.81 5.58 -4.27
CA HIS A 178 16.17 5.14 -4.02
C HIS A 178 16.54 5.35 -2.54
N SER A 179 17.24 4.37 -1.96
CA SER A 179 17.65 4.36 -0.54
C SER A 179 16.50 4.30 0.49
N GLN A 180 15.26 4.06 0.07
CA GLN A 180 14.17 3.80 0.99
C GLN A 180 14.35 2.44 1.67
N VAL A 181 14.32 2.42 3.01
CA VAL A 181 14.29 1.17 3.77
C VAL A 181 12.90 0.54 3.64
N LEU A 182 12.83 -0.62 2.99
CA LEU A 182 11.57 -1.34 2.77
C LEU A 182 11.13 -2.14 3.99
N VAL A 183 12.09 -2.83 4.62
CA VAL A 183 11.88 -3.66 5.81
C VAL A 183 13.11 -3.52 6.69
N THR A 184 12.90 -3.14 7.95
CA THR A 184 13.97 -3.01 8.96
C THR A 184 14.31 -4.34 9.60
N ASP A 185 13.28 -5.14 9.92
CA ASP A 185 13.43 -6.49 10.46
C ASP A 185 12.48 -7.45 9.74
N THR A 186 13.06 -8.45 9.07
CA THR A 186 12.29 -9.47 8.36
C THR A 186 11.53 -10.40 9.30
N HIS A 187 11.94 -10.54 10.57
CA HIS A 187 11.23 -11.36 11.56
C HIS A 187 9.94 -10.70 12.06
N GLU A 188 9.87 -9.38 12.01
CA GLU A 188 8.69 -8.62 12.43
C GLU A 188 7.73 -8.32 11.26
N SER A 189 8.17 -8.56 10.02
CA SER A 189 7.33 -8.32 8.84
C SER A 189 6.22 -9.37 8.71
N ARG A 190 4.98 -8.89 8.65
CA ARG A 190 3.80 -9.70 8.32
C ARG A 190 3.57 -9.87 6.81
N ASN A 191 4.38 -9.20 5.99
CA ASN A 191 4.21 -9.10 4.55
C ASN A 191 5.35 -9.79 3.80
N ILE A 192 5.01 -10.42 2.67
CA ILE A 192 5.97 -10.91 1.68
C ILE A 192 6.08 -9.85 0.58
N ILE A 193 7.32 -9.49 0.21
CA ILE A 193 7.60 -8.49 -0.81
C ILE A 193 8.21 -9.17 -2.03
N PHE A 194 7.66 -8.87 -3.21
CA PHE A 194 8.20 -9.31 -4.50
C PHE A 194 8.73 -8.11 -5.27
N VAL A 195 10.00 -8.14 -5.64
CA VAL A 195 10.63 -7.08 -6.44
C VAL A 195 10.27 -7.30 -7.90
N THR A 196 9.34 -6.51 -8.43
CA THR A 196 8.88 -6.63 -9.82
C THR A 196 9.80 -5.88 -10.80
N LYS A 197 10.39 -4.77 -10.36
CA LYS A 197 11.35 -3.96 -11.11
C LYS A 197 12.40 -3.36 -10.17
N GLY A 198 13.63 -3.25 -10.66
CA GLY A 198 14.75 -2.68 -9.90
C GLY A 198 15.50 -3.72 -9.09
N ARG A 199 16.25 -3.26 -8.09
CA ARG A 199 17.06 -4.09 -7.19
C ARG A 199 16.94 -3.56 -5.77
N CYS A 200 16.85 -4.48 -4.82
CA CYS A 200 16.89 -4.19 -3.40
C CYS A 200 18.16 -4.79 -2.81
N GLU A 201 18.77 -4.07 -1.86
CA GLU A 201 19.90 -4.58 -1.09
C GLU A 201 19.38 -5.12 0.24
N VAL A 202 19.72 -6.37 0.55
CA VAL A 202 19.43 -6.97 1.85
C VAL A 202 20.67 -6.82 2.71
N LEU A 203 20.60 -5.93 3.71
CA LEU A 203 21.67 -5.71 4.66
C LEU A 203 21.41 -6.56 5.91
N ARG A 204 22.38 -7.37 6.30
CA ARG A 204 22.35 -8.11 7.57
C ARG A 204 23.46 -7.59 8.47
N LEU A 205 23.07 -7.09 9.64
CA LEU A 205 24.03 -6.82 10.69
C LEU A 205 24.56 -8.16 11.21
N VAL A 206 25.88 -8.35 11.13
CA VAL A 206 26.55 -9.53 11.68
C VAL A 206 27.40 -9.06 12.84
N ASP A 207 27.09 -9.56 14.04
CA ASP A 207 28.00 -9.43 15.17
C ASP A 207 29.19 -10.37 14.97
N LEU A 208 30.30 -9.79 14.52
CA LEU A 208 31.52 -10.52 14.24
C LEU A 208 32.15 -11.11 15.52
N SER A 209 31.85 -10.55 16.70
CA SER A 209 32.31 -11.11 17.97
C SER A 209 31.72 -12.49 18.25
N GLN A 210 30.59 -12.82 17.63
CA GLN A 210 29.92 -14.11 17.77
C GLN A 210 30.25 -15.10 16.64
N CYS A 211 31.15 -14.75 15.71
CA CYS A 211 31.53 -15.60 14.59
C CYS A 211 32.84 -16.35 14.85
N PRO A 212 32.84 -17.69 15.06
CA PRO A 212 34.05 -18.46 15.35
C PRO A 212 35.11 -18.38 14.23
N SER A 213 34.64 -18.34 12.97
CA SER A 213 35.49 -18.19 11.80
C SER A 213 36.19 -16.82 11.75
N PHE A 214 35.53 -15.77 12.25
CA PHE A 214 36.10 -14.42 12.34
C PHE A 214 37.20 -14.35 13.41
N HIS A 215 36.96 -14.94 14.58
CA HIS A 215 37.99 -15.09 15.62
C HIS A 215 39.21 -15.86 15.10
N LYS A 216 38.99 -16.96 14.37
CA LYS A 216 40.06 -17.74 13.76
C LYS A 216 40.84 -16.91 12.73
N TRP A 217 40.15 -16.14 11.90
CA TRP A 217 40.77 -15.26 10.90
C TRP A 217 41.59 -14.13 11.53
N ILE A 218 41.07 -13.44 12.55
CA ILE A 218 41.80 -12.41 13.32
C ILE A 218 43.06 -13.01 13.92
N ARG A 219 42.98 -14.20 14.54
CA ARG A 219 44.15 -14.86 15.14
C ARG A 219 45.24 -15.16 14.12
N GLN A 220 44.86 -15.54 12.90
CA GLN A 220 45.80 -15.86 11.81
C GLN A 220 46.44 -14.61 11.18
N HIS A 221 45.73 -13.48 11.15
CA HIS A 221 46.19 -12.25 10.49
C HIS A 221 46.56 -11.14 11.47
N ARG A 222 46.63 -11.45 12.77
CA ARG A 222 47.00 -10.55 13.86
C ARG A 222 48.28 -9.73 13.62
N PRO A 223 49.34 -10.23 12.94
CA PRO A 223 50.53 -9.43 12.65
C PRO A 223 50.31 -8.31 11.61
N LEU A 224 49.27 -8.43 10.77
CA LEU A 224 48.97 -7.52 9.66
C LEU A 224 47.89 -6.49 10.01
N LEU A 225 47.14 -6.72 11.08
CA LEU A 225 46.09 -5.82 11.55
C LEU A 225 46.72 -4.78 12.47
N GLY A 226 46.74 -3.52 12.04
CA GLY A 226 47.17 -2.40 12.88
C GLY A 226 46.36 -2.33 14.19
N ARG A 227 46.99 -1.85 15.28
CA ARG A 227 46.45 -1.86 16.65
C ARG A 227 44.98 -1.40 16.77
N SER A 228 44.55 -0.48 15.91
CA SER A 228 43.20 0.10 15.90
C SER A 228 42.04 -0.88 15.67
N LEU A 229 42.23 -2.02 15.00
CA LEU A 229 41.18 -3.03 14.79
C LEU A 229 41.04 -4.02 15.96
N LEU A 230 42.08 -4.13 16.80
CA LEU A 230 42.10 -5.03 17.96
C LEU A 230 41.39 -4.39 19.16
N ASP A 231 41.50 -3.06 19.31
CA ASP A 231 40.85 -2.32 20.42
C ASP A 231 39.31 -2.23 20.27
N TYR A 232 38.78 -2.37 19.05
CA TYR A 232 37.33 -2.35 18.78
C TYR A 232 36.60 -3.64 19.20
N THR A 233 37.33 -4.67 19.63
CA THR A 233 36.74 -5.94 20.07
C THR A 233 36.26 -5.92 21.54
N GLY A 234 36.47 -4.80 22.25
CA GLY A 234 36.11 -4.64 23.66
C GLY A 234 34.75 -4.00 23.94
N GLU A 235 34.23 -3.11 23.08
CA GLU A 235 32.94 -2.44 23.29
C GLU A 235 32.21 -2.20 21.96
N LYS A 236 31.08 -2.91 21.74
CA LYS A 236 30.06 -2.68 20.71
C LYS A 236 30.59 -2.21 19.32
N GLY A 237 31.45 -3.01 18.69
CA GLY A 237 31.90 -2.76 17.32
C GLY A 237 30.91 -3.28 16.26
N VAL A 238 30.10 -2.39 15.68
CA VAL A 238 29.33 -2.67 14.46
C VAL A 238 30.26 -2.56 13.25
N ALA A 239 30.54 -3.67 12.58
CA ALA A 239 31.23 -3.68 11.30
C ALA A 239 30.20 -3.65 10.15
N MET A 240 30.09 -2.51 9.46
CA MET A 240 29.37 -2.43 8.18
C MET A 240 30.30 -2.88 7.05
N GLY A 241 30.09 -4.09 6.53
CA GLY A 241 30.76 -4.59 5.33
C GLY A 241 29.79 -4.65 4.15
N SER A 242 29.99 -3.85 3.10
CA SER A 242 29.27 -4.02 1.84
C SER A 242 29.88 -5.19 1.06
N TRP A 243 29.11 -6.25 0.83
CA TRP A 243 29.53 -7.37 -0.03
C TRP A 243 29.07 -7.12 -1.48
N ARG A 244 29.98 -6.72 -2.37
CA ARG A 244 29.75 -6.78 -3.82
C ARG A 244 30.23 -8.13 -4.35
N ARG A 245 29.30 -8.99 -4.78
CA ARG A 245 29.65 -10.19 -5.57
C ARG A 245 29.99 -9.75 -7.00
N SER A 246 31.29 -9.62 -7.30
CA SER A 246 31.79 -9.53 -8.68
C SER A 246 31.81 -10.95 -9.26
N GLN A 247 30.80 -11.32 -10.04
CA GLN A 247 30.94 -12.50 -10.92
C GLN A 247 31.91 -12.13 -12.05
N ARG A 248 33.12 -12.71 -12.03
CA ARG A 248 33.95 -12.85 -13.22
C ARG A 248 33.69 -14.24 -13.80
N HIS A 249 33.19 -14.29 -15.03
CA HIS A 249 33.20 -15.53 -15.81
C HIS A 249 34.67 -15.91 -16.11
N PRO A 250 35.06 -17.18 -15.99
CA PRO A 250 36.31 -17.66 -16.54
C PRO A 250 36.15 -17.82 -18.06
N GLN A 251 37.04 -17.18 -18.82
CA GLN A 251 37.30 -17.55 -20.21
C GLN A 251 38.16 -18.81 -20.23
N SER A 252 37.68 -19.83 -20.94
CA SER A 252 38.46 -20.78 -21.72
C SER A 252 37.53 -21.47 -22.70
#